data_AF-A0A8X7T733-F1
#
_entry.id   AF-A0A8X7T733-F1
#
_cell.length_a   1.000
_cell.length_b   1.000
_cell.length_c   1.000
_cell.angle_alpha   90.00
_cell.angle_beta   90.00
_cell.angle_gamma   90.00
#
_symmetry.space_group_name_H-M   'P 1'
#
loop_
_entity.id
_entity.type
_entity.pdbx_description
1 polymer ?
#
loop_
_entity_poly.entity_id
_entity_poly.type
_entity_poly.pdbx_seq_one_letter_code
_entity_poly.pdbx_strand_id
1 'polypeptide(L)'
;MLFKSSLLAVTAFAAVSASASDISEVLHERFPILSCAFATTQESCHSLYPIAANSSASCCYNSAIVPGGKESGLVLSTQFYDTAKTSINPGPANSTTVHGIWPDYCDGTYPQYCTADSGIPQFNGTQIRAIIAKYDMDLLAFMEKTWTDYASPDPSSFWEHEYNKHGTCFSTLRLPCQNIRQPGMTREESTVLGYFREAVRRFKQLPTLKWLSEANIVQSDVVQYNLSDVLSALKERSGAVPYVGCARGTSRISEFWYYSYVNGPLVGAVYHPTDTTFNSTCPPLVSLPVKYNATAPVSA
;
A
#
# COMPACT_ATOMS: atom_id res chain seq x y z
N MET A 1 -6.16 73.15 -41.50
CA MET A 1 -6.31 72.80 -40.08
C MET A 1 -7.76 72.36 -39.90
N LEU A 2 -8.15 71.15 -39.52
CA LEU A 2 -7.51 69.99 -38.91
C LEU A 2 -8.21 68.73 -39.46
N PHE A 3 -7.44 67.71 -39.85
CA PHE A 3 -7.94 66.35 -40.04
C PHE A 3 -8.16 65.72 -38.65
N LYS A 4 -9.32 65.10 -38.42
CA LYS A 4 -9.51 64.14 -37.32
C LYS A 4 -9.91 62.79 -37.91
N SER A 5 -8.93 61.90 -38.00
CA SER A 5 -9.11 60.49 -38.30
C SER A 5 -9.68 59.79 -37.06
N SER A 6 -10.84 59.16 -37.19
CA SER A 6 -11.38 58.25 -36.16
C SER A 6 -10.73 56.88 -36.32
N LEU A 7 -9.94 56.49 -35.32
CA LEU A 7 -9.28 55.19 -35.23
C LEU A 7 -10.30 54.15 -34.75
N LEU A 8 -10.65 53.17 -35.59
CA LEU A 8 -11.38 51.97 -35.16
C LEU A 8 -10.42 51.11 -34.32
N ALA A 9 -10.70 50.94 -33.03
CA ALA A 9 -10.02 49.97 -32.20
C ALA A 9 -10.60 48.58 -32.49
N VAL A 10 -9.87 47.78 -33.26
CA VAL A 10 -10.13 46.34 -33.40
C VAL A 10 -9.53 45.65 -32.18
N THR A 11 -10.37 45.24 -31.24
CA THR A 11 -9.98 44.34 -30.15
C THR A 11 -9.71 42.96 -30.74
N ALA A 12 -8.45 42.61 -30.92
CA ALA A 12 -8.03 41.25 -31.22
C ALA A 12 -8.34 40.36 -29.99
N PHE A 13 -9.36 39.51 -30.10
CA PHE A 13 -9.47 38.37 -29.21
C PHE A 13 -8.31 37.42 -29.53
N ALA A 14 -7.30 37.41 -28.68
CA ALA A 14 -6.32 36.33 -28.67
C ALA A 14 -7.07 35.05 -28.29
N ALA A 15 -7.31 34.16 -29.26
CA ALA A 15 -7.74 32.82 -28.98
C ALA A 15 -6.59 32.11 -28.26
N VAL A 16 -6.68 32.02 -26.93
CA VAL A 16 -5.80 31.15 -26.15
C VAL A 16 -6.14 29.73 -26.57
N SER A 17 -5.26 29.09 -27.33
CA SER A 17 -5.34 27.66 -27.59
C SER A 17 -4.99 26.93 -26.29
N ALA A 18 -5.97 26.80 -25.39
CA ALA A 18 -5.85 25.91 -24.25
C ALA A 18 -5.75 24.48 -24.81
N SER A 19 -4.68 23.78 -24.47
CA SER A 19 -4.54 22.37 -24.77
C SER A 19 -5.64 21.57 -24.04
N ALA A 20 -5.98 20.38 -24.51
CA ALA A 20 -6.96 19.53 -23.81
C ALA A 20 -6.56 19.26 -22.33
N SER A 21 -5.26 19.29 -22.03
CA SER A 21 -4.70 19.24 -20.67
C SER A 21 -5.06 20.47 -19.84
N ASP A 22 -5.00 21.68 -20.41
CA ASP A 22 -5.29 22.93 -19.67
C ASP A 22 -6.78 23.02 -19.31
N ILE A 23 -7.67 22.55 -20.20
CA ILE A 23 -9.12 22.53 -19.95
C ILE A 23 -9.46 21.44 -18.92
N SER A 24 -8.76 20.30 -18.95
CA SER A 24 -8.89 19.24 -17.95
C SER A 24 -8.53 19.76 -16.56
N GLU A 25 -7.40 20.44 -16.41
CA GLU A 25 -6.91 20.94 -15.12
C GLU A 25 -7.87 21.98 -14.50
N VAL A 26 -8.42 22.89 -15.31
CA VAL A 26 -9.40 23.90 -14.84
C VAL A 26 -10.75 23.29 -14.45
N LEU A 27 -11.20 22.22 -15.13
CA LEU A 27 -12.40 21.48 -14.75
C LEU A 27 -12.17 20.69 -13.45
N HIS A 28 -10.95 20.20 -13.21
CA HIS A 28 -10.60 19.41 -12.03
C HIS A 28 -10.62 20.20 -10.72
N GLU A 29 -10.28 21.49 -10.78
CA GLU A 29 -10.37 22.36 -9.61
C GLU A 29 -11.79 22.81 -9.28
N ARG A 30 -12.66 22.96 -10.30
CA ARG A 30 -14.03 23.46 -10.11
C ARG A 30 -15.05 22.39 -9.72
N PHE A 31 -14.78 21.11 -10.03
CA PHE A 31 -15.71 20.00 -9.78
C PHE A 31 -15.01 18.77 -9.17
N PRO A 32 -14.55 18.84 -7.90
CA PRO A 32 -13.72 17.80 -7.30
C PRO A 32 -14.39 16.41 -7.22
N ILE A 33 -15.71 16.37 -7.05
CA ILE A 33 -16.49 15.12 -7.02
C ILE A 33 -16.47 14.46 -8.41
N LEU A 34 -16.67 15.25 -9.47
CA LEU A 34 -16.71 14.74 -10.83
C LEU A 34 -15.33 14.22 -11.26
N SER A 35 -14.27 14.95 -10.91
CA SER A 35 -12.89 14.52 -11.15
C SER A 35 -12.52 13.24 -10.43
N CYS A 36 -12.90 13.13 -9.17
CA CYS A 36 -12.76 11.88 -8.43
C CYS A 36 -13.52 10.73 -9.11
N ALA A 37 -14.78 10.95 -9.51
CA ALA A 37 -15.62 9.94 -10.14
C ALA A 37 -15.06 9.44 -11.48
N PHE A 38 -14.42 10.31 -12.27
CA PHE A 38 -13.69 9.88 -13.47
C PHE A 38 -12.40 9.15 -13.09
N ALA A 39 -11.65 9.65 -12.12
CA ALA A 39 -10.39 9.02 -11.70
C ALA A 39 -10.59 7.57 -11.20
N THR A 40 -11.71 7.28 -10.53
CA THR A 40 -12.02 5.91 -10.07
C THR A 40 -12.30 4.92 -11.20
N THR A 41 -12.62 5.37 -12.41
CA THR A 41 -12.79 4.47 -13.57
C THR A 41 -11.47 3.97 -14.13
N GLN A 42 -10.34 4.53 -13.69
CA GLN A 42 -9.01 4.15 -14.14
C GLN A 42 -8.35 3.23 -13.10
N GLU A 43 -7.64 2.23 -13.61
CA GLU A 43 -6.76 1.39 -12.81
C GLU A 43 -5.39 2.09 -12.68
N SER A 44 -4.81 2.05 -11.48
CA SER A 44 -3.46 2.57 -11.26
C SER A 44 -2.44 1.89 -12.18
N CYS A 45 -1.42 2.63 -12.59
CA CYS A 45 -0.40 2.27 -13.59
C CYS A 45 -0.91 2.03 -15.01
N HIS A 46 -2.22 2.12 -15.24
CA HIS A 46 -2.86 1.98 -16.54
C HIS A 46 -3.83 3.14 -16.81
N SER A 47 -3.42 4.37 -16.45
CA SER A 47 -4.22 5.55 -16.75
C SER A 47 -4.40 5.73 -18.27
N LEU A 48 -5.64 5.98 -18.67
CA LEU A 48 -6.00 6.35 -20.04
C LEU A 48 -5.72 7.83 -20.31
N TYR A 49 -5.70 8.65 -19.26
CA TYR A 49 -5.38 10.07 -19.30
C TYR A 49 -4.62 10.50 -18.03
N PRO A 50 -3.73 11.49 -18.12
CA PRO A 50 -2.89 11.88 -16.99
C PRO A 50 -3.73 12.45 -15.84
N ILE A 51 -3.44 11.98 -14.62
CA ILE A 51 -3.95 12.57 -13.37
C ILE A 51 -2.86 13.45 -12.76
N ALA A 52 -3.13 14.75 -12.69
CA ALA A 52 -2.20 15.70 -12.07
C ALA A 52 -2.06 15.44 -10.57
N ALA A 53 -0.82 15.43 -10.07
CA ALA A 53 -0.46 15.06 -8.70
C ALA A 53 -1.13 15.92 -7.61
N ASN A 54 -1.41 17.19 -7.92
CA ASN A 54 -2.03 18.18 -7.04
C ASN A 54 -3.55 18.33 -7.27
N SER A 55 -4.14 17.59 -8.21
CA SER A 55 -5.56 17.68 -8.51
C SER A 55 -6.41 16.91 -7.51
N SER A 56 -7.69 17.26 -7.42
CA SER A 56 -8.72 16.54 -6.66
C SER A 56 -8.88 15.07 -7.10
N ALA A 57 -8.59 14.74 -8.37
CA ALA A 57 -8.60 13.38 -8.87
C ALA A 57 -7.55 12.48 -8.21
N SER A 58 -6.42 13.04 -7.76
CA SER A 58 -5.40 12.30 -7.01
C SER A 58 -5.88 11.76 -5.65
N CYS A 59 -7.01 12.27 -5.15
CA CYS A 59 -7.66 11.71 -3.97
C CYS A 59 -8.38 10.38 -4.23
N CYS A 60 -8.58 10.01 -5.50
CA CYS A 60 -9.38 8.84 -5.91
C CYS A 60 -8.62 7.92 -6.87
N TYR A 61 -7.35 8.21 -7.10
CA TYR A 61 -6.43 7.49 -7.95
C TYR A 61 -5.02 7.68 -7.40
N ASN A 62 -4.24 6.60 -7.24
CA ASN A 62 -2.88 6.69 -6.73
C ASN A 62 -1.92 7.26 -7.80
N SER A 63 -2.00 8.57 -8.03
CA SER A 63 -1.18 9.31 -8.97
C SER A 63 0.25 9.52 -8.44
N ALA A 64 1.08 10.19 -9.25
CA ALA A 64 2.36 10.71 -8.80
C ALA A 64 2.24 11.59 -7.53
N ILE A 65 3.28 11.56 -6.69
CA ILE A 65 3.36 12.30 -5.43
C ILE A 65 3.66 13.79 -5.70
N VAL A 66 4.45 14.08 -6.73
CA VAL A 66 4.80 15.44 -7.16
C VAL A 66 4.48 15.63 -8.65
N PRO A 67 4.20 16.86 -9.11
CA PRO A 67 4.04 17.14 -10.54
C PRO A 67 5.23 16.67 -11.38
N GLY A 68 4.97 15.98 -12.48
CA GLY A 68 6.01 15.40 -13.35
C GLY A 68 6.73 14.18 -12.76
N GLY A 69 6.37 13.74 -11.55
CA GLY A 69 6.91 12.54 -10.92
C GLY A 69 6.35 11.24 -11.50
N LYS A 70 6.92 10.12 -11.07
CA LYS A 70 6.42 8.78 -11.40
C LYS A 70 5.15 8.49 -10.61
N GLU A 71 4.22 7.76 -11.24
CA GLU A 71 3.01 7.28 -10.58
C GLU A 71 3.34 6.16 -9.58
N SER A 72 2.89 6.32 -8.33
CA SER A 72 3.07 5.37 -7.22
C SER A 72 1.85 4.45 -7.07
N GLY A 73 1.47 3.82 -8.18
CA GLY A 73 0.22 3.09 -8.35
C GLY A 73 0.31 1.58 -8.15
N LEU A 74 1.51 1.02 -8.05
CA LEU A 74 1.71 -0.42 -7.85
C LEU A 74 1.67 -0.72 -6.35
N VAL A 75 0.63 -1.39 -5.87
CA VAL A 75 0.44 -1.62 -4.42
C VAL A 75 0.89 -3.01 -4.02
N LEU A 76 1.81 -3.08 -3.06
CA LEU A 76 2.33 -4.32 -2.50
C LEU A 76 1.68 -4.58 -1.15
N SER A 77 1.13 -5.76 -0.95
CA SER A 77 0.72 -6.27 0.37
C SER A 77 1.74 -7.30 0.83
N THR A 78 2.52 -6.95 1.85
CA THR A 78 3.70 -7.73 2.24
C THR A 78 3.49 -8.43 3.57
N GLN A 79 4.03 -9.64 3.66
CA GLN A 79 3.85 -10.52 4.80
C GLN A 79 5.17 -11.13 5.23
N PHE A 80 5.38 -11.24 6.54
CA PHE A 80 6.46 -12.00 7.12
C PHE A 80 6.02 -13.44 7.43
N TYR A 81 6.97 -14.36 7.28
CA TYR A 81 6.92 -15.71 7.77
C TYR A 81 8.10 -15.94 8.72
N ASP A 82 7.93 -15.45 9.95
CA ASP A 82 8.99 -15.56 10.95
C ASP A 82 8.97 -16.92 11.65
N THR A 83 10.06 -17.65 11.47
CA THR A 83 10.34 -18.93 12.12
C THR A 83 11.73 -18.91 12.77
N ALA A 84 12.37 -17.74 12.87
CA ALA A 84 13.67 -17.64 13.51
C ALA A 84 13.52 -17.90 15.00
N LYS A 85 14.37 -18.75 15.58
CA LYS A 85 14.36 -19.03 17.03
C LYS A 85 14.68 -17.79 17.88
N THR A 86 15.28 -16.76 17.26
CA THR A 86 15.58 -15.47 17.88
C THR A 86 14.39 -14.51 17.87
N SER A 87 13.30 -14.86 17.19
CA SER A 87 12.10 -14.04 17.17
C SER A 87 11.44 -14.01 18.54
N ILE A 88 11.19 -12.81 19.04
CA ILE A 88 10.48 -12.60 20.30
C ILE A 88 8.97 -12.80 20.11
N ASN A 89 8.44 -12.46 18.94
CA ASN A 89 7.02 -12.60 18.63
C ASN A 89 6.82 -12.98 17.15
N PRO A 90 6.88 -14.30 16.83
CA PRO A 90 6.67 -14.75 15.47
C PRO A 90 5.20 -14.59 15.01
N GLY A 91 4.26 -14.21 15.89
CA GLY A 91 2.83 -14.20 15.62
C GLY A 91 2.20 -15.60 15.62
N PRO A 92 0.96 -15.76 15.12
CA PRO A 92 0.22 -17.02 15.21
C PRO A 92 0.92 -18.15 14.44
N ALA A 93 0.88 -19.37 14.98
CA ALA A 93 1.56 -20.53 14.39
C ALA A 93 1.04 -20.89 12.98
N ASN A 94 -0.27 -20.69 12.76
CA ASN A 94 -0.98 -21.02 11.52
C ASN A 94 -1.22 -19.81 10.60
N SER A 95 -0.47 -18.71 10.80
CA SER A 95 -0.58 -17.52 9.95
C SER A 95 0.80 -16.92 9.67
N THR A 96 0.92 -16.23 8.54
CA THR A 96 1.93 -15.18 8.36
C THR A 96 1.60 -13.98 9.27
N THR A 97 2.51 -13.02 9.36
CA THR A 97 2.29 -11.71 9.98
C THR A 97 2.34 -10.61 8.91
N VAL A 98 1.73 -9.47 9.20
CA VAL A 98 1.80 -8.28 8.36
C VAL A 98 3.22 -7.74 8.39
N HIS A 99 3.79 -7.47 7.22
CA HIS A 99 4.96 -6.60 7.10
C HIS A 99 4.46 -5.18 6.84
N GLY A 100 3.72 -4.96 5.74
CA GLY A 100 3.06 -3.68 5.46
C GLY A 100 2.23 -3.65 4.19
N ILE A 101 1.83 -2.42 3.80
CA ILE A 101 1.23 -2.13 2.49
C ILE A 101 1.96 -0.95 1.87
N TRP A 102 2.53 -1.14 0.68
CA TRP A 102 3.49 -0.20 0.11
C TRP A 102 3.07 0.28 -1.27
N PRO A 103 3.25 1.58 -1.58
CA PRO A 103 3.14 2.07 -2.93
C PRO A 103 4.51 2.02 -3.61
N ASP A 104 4.65 1.16 -4.60
CA ASP A 104 5.76 1.21 -5.56
C ASP A 104 5.37 2.08 -6.75
N TYR A 105 6.37 2.58 -7.46
CA TYR A 105 6.17 3.15 -8.78
C TYR A 105 5.81 2.07 -9.80
N CYS A 106 5.13 2.46 -10.86
CA CYS A 106 4.69 1.53 -11.91
C CYS A 106 5.82 0.82 -12.66
N ASP A 107 7.07 1.28 -12.52
CA ASP A 107 8.27 0.63 -13.06
C ASP A 107 8.97 -0.32 -12.07
N GLY A 108 8.41 -0.51 -10.87
CA GLY A 108 8.94 -1.37 -9.81
C GLY A 108 10.02 -0.75 -8.93
N THR A 109 10.46 0.49 -9.20
CA THR A 109 11.18 1.30 -8.20
C THR A 109 10.20 1.84 -7.15
N TYR A 110 10.65 2.41 -6.02
CA TYR A 110 9.72 2.87 -4.99
C TYR A 110 10.09 4.22 -4.35
N PRO A 111 9.09 5.02 -3.97
CA PRO A 111 9.26 6.17 -3.09
C PRO A 111 9.37 5.76 -1.61
N GLN A 112 9.96 6.62 -0.79
CA GLN A 112 9.99 6.41 0.67
C GLN A 112 10.05 7.74 1.42
N TYR A 113 9.45 7.79 2.61
CA TYR A 113 9.46 8.95 3.51
C TYR A 113 8.96 10.25 2.85
N CYS A 114 7.82 10.17 2.18
CA CYS A 114 7.35 11.21 1.26
C CYS A 114 6.65 12.39 1.94
N THR A 115 6.83 12.63 3.24
CA THR A 115 6.13 13.72 3.95
C THR A 115 6.41 15.10 3.35
N ALA A 116 7.66 15.37 2.96
CA ALA A 116 8.03 16.63 2.33
C ALA A 116 7.33 16.85 0.98
N ASP A 117 7.10 15.77 0.23
CA ASP A 117 6.52 15.80 -1.11
C ASP A 117 4.98 15.71 -1.12
N SER A 118 4.42 14.91 -0.20
CA SER A 118 2.98 14.61 -0.12
C SER A 118 2.21 15.55 0.80
N GLY A 119 2.88 16.15 1.80
CA GLY A 119 2.24 16.84 2.91
C GLY A 119 1.53 15.92 3.91
N ILE A 120 1.73 14.60 3.84
CA ILE A 120 1.20 13.64 4.80
C ILE A 120 2.11 13.62 6.04
N PRO A 121 1.59 13.96 7.24
CA PRO A 121 2.42 14.08 8.44
C PRO A 121 2.91 12.72 8.93
N GLN A 122 4.11 12.74 9.52
CA GLN A 122 4.68 11.61 10.24
C GLN A 122 4.11 11.52 11.66
N PHE A 123 4.10 10.32 12.21
CA PHE A 123 3.71 10.04 13.58
C PHE A 123 4.71 9.09 14.22
N ASN A 124 4.94 9.22 15.52
CA ASN A 124 5.69 8.21 16.26
C ASN A 124 4.80 7.02 16.65
N GLY A 125 5.42 5.91 17.03
CA GLY A 125 4.74 4.66 17.35
C GLY A 125 3.68 4.81 18.45
N THR A 126 3.99 5.57 19.51
CA THR A 126 3.06 5.83 20.63
C THR A 126 1.82 6.59 20.16
N GLN A 127 1.99 7.59 19.29
CA GLN A 127 0.87 8.34 18.71
C GLN A 127 0.01 7.44 17.82
N ILE A 128 0.62 6.65 16.93
CA ILE A 128 -0.09 5.70 16.07
C ILE A 128 -0.94 4.75 16.92
N ARG A 129 -0.33 4.13 17.93
CA ARG A 129 -1.00 3.21 18.85
C ARG A 129 -2.15 3.89 19.58
N ALA A 130 -1.96 5.11 20.08
CA ALA A 130 -3.00 5.86 20.77
C ALA A 130 -4.18 6.22 19.85
N ILE A 131 -3.91 6.61 18.60
CA ILE A 131 -4.95 6.90 17.59
C ILE A 131 -5.77 5.64 17.32
N ILE A 132 -5.11 4.50 17.08
CA ILE A 132 -5.81 3.23 16.82
C ILE A 132 -6.64 2.83 18.05
N ALA A 133 -6.06 2.85 19.25
CA ALA A 133 -6.76 2.52 20.50
C ALA A 133 -8.01 3.39 20.73
N LYS A 134 -7.92 4.68 20.40
CA LYS A 134 -9.02 5.65 20.57
C LYS A 134 -10.25 5.33 19.71
N TYR A 135 -10.05 4.72 18.54
CA TYR A 135 -11.09 4.63 17.50
C TYR A 135 -11.41 3.20 17.04
N ASP A 136 -10.54 2.24 17.32
CA ASP A 136 -10.64 0.87 16.81
C ASP A 136 -9.82 -0.12 17.67
N MET A 137 -10.33 -0.47 18.85
CA MET A 137 -9.68 -1.43 19.74
C MET A 137 -9.56 -2.83 19.13
N ASP A 138 -10.48 -3.24 18.26
CA ASP A 138 -10.42 -4.52 17.57
C ASP A 138 -9.28 -4.55 16.54
N LEU A 139 -9.06 -3.45 15.82
CA LEU A 139 -7.89 -3.28 14.97
C LEU A 139 -6.60 -3.34 15.77
N LEU A 140 -6.53 -2.65 16.91
CA LEU A 140 -5.34 -2.69 17.77
C LEU A 140 -5.04 -4.13 18.21
N ALA A 141 -6.02 -4.83 18.77
CA ALA A 141 -5.86 -6.20 19.23
C ALA A 141 -5.45 -7.16 18.10
N PHE A 142 -5.96 -6.94 16.88
CA PHE A 142 -5.53 -7.71 15.72
C PHE A 142 -4.06 -7.40 15.36
N MET A 143 -3.70 -6.13 15.29
CA MET A 143 -2.33 -5.69 14.96
C MET A 143 -1.31 -6.18 15.98
N GLU A 144 -1.60 -6.14 17.28
CA GLU A 144 -0.71 -6.69 18.31
C GLU A 144 -0.44 -8.18 18.15
N LYS A 145 -1.42 -8.91 17.60
CA LYS A 145 -1.31 -10.34 17.35
C LYS A 145 -0.60 -10.65 16.04
N THR A 146 -0.80 -9.84 14.98
CA THR A 146 -0.41 -10.21 13.62
C THR A 146 0.49 -9.22 12.90
N TRP A 147 0.70 -8.01 13.40
CA TRP A 147 1.64 -7.02 12.86
C TRP A 147 2.76 -6.80 13.88
N THR A 148 3.52 -7.87 14.09
CA THR A 148 4.48 -8.00 15.18
C THR A 148 5.87 -7.53 14.75
N ASP A 149 6.72 -7.22 15.74
CA ASP A 149 8.15 -6.99 15.55
C ASP A 149 8.91 -8.24 16.03
N TYR A 150 9.79 -8.78 15.20
CA TYR A 150 10.57 -9.97 15.55
C TYR A 150 11.63 -9.67 16.63
N ALA A 151 12.04 -8.42 16.78
CA ALA A 151 13.10 -7.98 17.68
C ALA A 151 12.59 -7.26 18.94
N SER A 152 11.29 -6.96 19.04
CA SER A 152 10.71 -6.20 20.15
C SER A 152 9.33 -6.75 20.57
N PRO A 153 9.04 -6.81 21.89
CA PRO A 153 7.69 -7.12 22.36
C PRO A 153 6.68 -6.00 22.05
N ASP A 154 7.14 -4.75 21.92
CA ASP A 154 6.31 -3.62 21.50
C ASP A 154 6.58 -3.32 20.01
N PRO A 155 5.59 -3.55 19.12
CA PRO A 155 5.74 -3.31 17.68
C PRO A 155 5.53 -1.84 17.28
N SER A 156 5.33 -0.91 18.22
CA SER A 156 4.99 0.48 17.89
C SER A 156 6.04 1.18 17.03
N SER A 157 7.34 0.92 17.25
CA SER A 157 8.41 1.45 16.38
C SER A 157 8.39 0.86 14.97
N PHE A 158 7.93 -0.38 14.83
CA PHE A 158 7.76 -1.01 13.52
C PHE A 158 6.56 -0.42 12.79
N TRP A 159 5.43 -0.19 13.47
CA TRP A 159 4.29 0.52 12.88
C TRP A 159 4.64 1.95 12.46
N GLU A 160 5.45 2.65 13.26
CA GLU A 160 6.03 3.93 12.91
C GLU A 160 6.84 3.86 11.61
N HIS A 161 7.73 2.88 11.48
CA HIS A 161 8.51 2.66 10.27
C HIS A 161 7.60 2.48 9.05
N GLU A 162 6.64 1.56 9.13
CA GLU A 162 5.74 1.24 8.02
C GLU A 162 4.91 2.44 7.58
N TYR A 163 4.31 3.17 8.52
CA TYR A 163 3.50 4.34 8.18
C TYR A 163 4.36 5.50 7.66
N ASN A 164 5.45 5.86 8.34
CA ASN A 164 6.25 7.02 7.96
C ASN A 164 7.00 6.79 6.65
N LYS A 165 7.46 5.56 6.38
CA LYS A 165 8.19 5.21 5.16
C LYS A 165 7.27 5.00 3.96
N HIS A 166 6.17 4.27 4.14
CA HIS A 166 5.31 3.81 3.03
C HIS A 166 3.95 4.50 3.01
N GLY A 167 3.28 4.63 4.16
CA GLY A 167 1.98 5.31 4.28
C GLY A 167 2.00 6.74 3.76
N THR A 168 3.07 7.49 4.05
CA THR A 168 3.24 8.88 3.59
C THR A 168 3.40 9.01 2.07
N CYS A 169 3.57 7.91 1.34
CA CYS A 169 3.80 7.89 -0.10
C CYS A 169 2.55 7.54 -0.92
N PHE A 170 1.38 7.36 -0.30
CA PHE A 170 0.11 7.23 -1.03
C PHE A 170 -0.50 8.61 -1.28
N SER A 171 -0.59 9.05 -2.53
CA SER A 171 -1.23 10.33 -2.91
C SER A 171 -2.69 10.44 -2.44
N THR A 172 -3.39 9.31 -2.34
CA THR A 172 -4.78 9.23 -1.86
C THR A 172 -4.92 9.38 -0.33
N LEU A 173 -3.81 9.37 0.42
CA LEU A 173 -3.77 9.59 1.86
C LEU A 173 -3.51 11.06 2.26
N ARG A 174 -3.39 11.99 1.30
CA ARG A 174 -3.21 13.41 1.63
C ARG A 174 -4.37 13.94 2.48
N LEU A 175 -4.07 14.89 3.37
CA LEU A 175 -5.06 15.47 4.29
C LEU A 175 -6.31 16.03 3.59
N PRO A 176 -6.22 16.74 2.44
CA PRO A 176 -7.39 17.19 1.70
C PRO A 176 -8.33 16.05 1.27
N CYS A 177 -7.79 14.85 1.04
CA CYS A 177 -8.52 13.67 0.58
C CYS A 177 -9.22 12.90 1.72
N GLN A 178 -8.86 13.16 2.99
CA GLN A 178 -9.38 12.37 4.10
C GLN A 178 -10.77 12.80 4.53
N ASN A 179 -11.68 11.82 4.55
CA ASN A 179 -13.02 11.97 5.09
C ASN A 179 -13.04 11.60 6.58
N ILE A 180 -13.53 12.50 7.42
CA ILE A 180 -13.71 12.24 8.85
C ILE A 180 -14.90 11.30 9.02
N ARG A 181 -14.63 10.04 9.42
CA ARG A 181 -15.65 8.97 9.51
C ARG A 181 -16.20 8.75 10.92
N GLN A 182 -15.63 9.41 11.92
CA GLN A 182 -16.05 9.27 13.32
C GLN A 182 -16.02 10.64 14.03
N PRO A 183 -16.96 10.91 14.96
CA PRO A 183 -16.98 12.19 15.70
C PRO A 183 -15.68 12.48 16.45
N GLY A 184 -15.23 13.73 16.40
CA GLY A 184 -14.03 14.18 17.13
C GLY A 184 -12.70 13.69 16.57
N MET A 185 -12.68 13.13 15.36
CA MET A 185 -11.48 12.70 14.65
C MET A 185 -10.94 13.80 13.73
N THR A 186 -9.62 14.02 13.75
CA THR A 186 -8.96 14.93 12.81
C THR A 186 -8.67 14.25 11.46
N ARG A 187 -8.31 15.02 10.43
CA ARG A 187 -7.91 14.45 9.13
C ARG A 187 -6.63 13.64 9.25
N GLU A 188 -5.70 14.07 10.10
CA GLU A 188 -4.44 13.38 10.37
C GLU A 188 -4.70 12.04 11.07
N GLU A 189 -5.55 12.01 12.11
CA GLU A 189 -5.97 10.76 12.77
C GLU A 189 -6.68 9.83 11.78
N SER A 190 -7.55 10.36 10.92
CA SER A 190 -8.19 9.58 9.86
C SER A 190 -7.20 9.02 8.83
N THR A 191 -6.10 9.72 8.58
CA THR A 191 -5.05 9.28 7.64
C THR A 191 -4.35 8.04 8.18
N VAL A 192 -3.87 8.14 9.43
CA VAL A 192 -3.20 7.03 10.14
C VAL A 192 -4.14 5.84 10.23
N LEU A 193 -5.36 6.05 10.75
CA LEU A 193 -6.32 4.97 10.94
C LEU A 193 -6.74 4.32 9.62
N GLY A 194 -6.88 5.11 8.55
CA GLY A 194 -7.17 4.62 7.20
C GLY A 194 -6.10 3.68 6.67
N TYR A 195 -4.81 4.05 6.79
CA TYR A 195 -3.68 3.22 6.36
C TYR A 195 -3.68 1.85 7.06
N PHE A 196 -3.75 1.83 8.40
CA PHE A 196 -3.69 0.60 9.18
C PHE A 196 -4.92 -0.29 8.98
N ARG A 197 -6.12 0.30 8.90
CA ARG A 197 -7.36 -0.46 8.59
C ARG A 197 -7.27 -1.13 7.23
N GLU A 198 -6.77 -0.41 6.24
CA GLU A 198 -6.67 -0.92 4.88
C GLU A 198 -5.63 -2.04 4.76
N ALA A 199 -4.43 -1.84 5.34
CA ALA A 199 -3.41 -2.87 5.40
C ALA A 199 -3.92 -4.17 6.04
N VAL A 200 -4.62 -4.06 7.18
CA VAL A 200 -5.23 -5.21 7.87
C VAL A 200 -6.37 -5.83 7.06
N ARG A 201 -7.22 -5.01 6.43
CA ARG A 201 -8.29 -5.50 5.55
C ARG A 201 -7.71 -6.33 4.42
N ARG A 202 -6.67 -5.83 3.76
CA ARG A 202 -6.02 -6.51 2.65
C ARG A 202 -5.28 -7.76 3.09
N PHE A 203 -4.55 -7.72 4.21
CA PHE A 203 -3.91 -8.90 4.81
C PHE A 203 -4.89 -10.05 5.06
N LYS A 204 -6.08 -9.75 5.63
CA LYS A 204 -7.12 -10.76 5.89
C LYS A 204 -7.64 -11.45 4.62
N GLN A 205 -7.54 -10.80 3.46
CA GLN A 205 -7.93 -11.37 2.16
C GLN A 205 -6.83 -12.24 1.53
N LEU A 206 -5.63 -12.27 2.10
CA LEU A 206 -4.46 -12.98 1.60
C LEU A 206 -3.95 -14.02 2.62
N PRO A 207 -4.74 -15.06 2.98
CA PRO A 207 -4.39 -16.05 3.99
C PRO A 207 -3.35 -17.07 3.48
N THR A 208 -2.11 -16.62 3.26
CA THR A 208 -1.02 -17.36 2.61
C THR A 208 -0.86 -18.81 3.09
N LEU A 209 -0.71 -19.04 4.40
CA LEU A 209 -0.49 -20.40 4.91
C LEU A 209 -1.71 -21.32 4.73
N LYS A 210 -2.91 -20.74 4.71
CA LYS A 210 -4.13 -21.50 4.42
C LYS A 210 -4.11 -21.99 2.97
N TRP A 211 -3.77 -21.12 2.03
CA TRP A 211 -3.67 -21.47 0.61
C TRP A 211 -2.60 -22.53 0.34
N LEU A 212 -1.43 -22.40 0.96
CA LEU A 212 -0.37 -23.41 0.87
C LEU A 212 -0.83 -24.76 1.44
N SER A 213 -1.47 -24.77 2.61
CA SER A 213 -2.00 -25.98 3.24
C SER A 213 -3.05 -26.68 2.36
N GLU A 214 -3.96 -25.92 1.74
CA GLU A 214 -4.96 -26.44 0.79
C GLU A 214 -4.32 -27.06 -0.47
N ALA A 215 -3.08 -26.70 -0.81
CA ALA A 215 -2.26 -27.30 -1.86
C ALA A 215 -1.31 -28.41 -1.34
N ASN A 216 -1.49 -28.88 -0.10
CA ASN A 216 -0.63 -29.85 0.59
C ASN A 216 0.82 -29.37 0.84
N ILE A 217 1.06 -28.05 0.82
CA ILE A 217 2.31 -27.41 1.22
C ILE A 217 2.14 -26.96 2.68
N VAL A 218 2.46 -27.86 3.61
CA VAL A 218 2.27 -27.64 5.05
C VAL A 218 3.60 -27.35 5.75
N GLN A 219 3.51 -26.74 6.92
CA GLN A 219 4.69 -26.45 7.73
C GLN A 219 5.41 -27.75 8.14
N SER A 220 6.72 -27.82 7.93
CA SER A 220 7.53 -29.00 8.23
C SER A 220 8.99 -28.63 8.41
N ASP A 221 9.63 -29.18 9.44
CA ASP A 221 11.07 -29.01 9.69
C ASP A 221 11.94 -29.97 8.88
N VAL A 222 11.33 -30.92 8.15
CA VAL A 222 12.04 -31.97 7.41
C VAL A 222 11.69 -32.03 5.92
N VAL A 223 10.50 -31.58 5.53
CA VAL A 223 10.06 -31.58 4.13
C VAL A 223 10.51 -30.28 3.44
N GLN A 224 11.02 -30.41 2.23
CA GLN A 224 11.25 -29.31 1.31
C GLN A 224 10.26 -29.37 0.15
N TYR A 225 9.97 -28.21 -0.43
CA TYR A 225 9.05 -28.05 -1.55
C TYR A 225 9.79 -27.44 -2.74
N ASN A 226 9.34 -27.72 -3.97
CA ASN A 226 9.81 -26.92 -5.09
C ASN A 226 9.21 -25.51 -4.97
N LEU A 227 10.05 -24.49 -5.18
CA LEU A 227 9.61 -23.11 -5.23
C LEU A 227 8.53 -22.89 -6.31
N SER A 228 8.62 -23.62 -7.43
CA SER A 228 7.60 -23.61 -8.49
C SER A 228 6.22 -24.02 -7.98
N ASP A 229 6.15 -25.00 -7.08
CA ASP A 229 4.89 -25.52 -6.55
C ASP A 229 4.29 -24.51 -5.56
N VAL A 230 5.15 -23.90 -4.71
CA VAL A 230 4.76 -22.80 -3.82
C VAL A 230 4.20 -21.62 -4.61
N LEU A 231 4.91 -21.16 -5.64
CA LEU A 231 4.48 -20.04 -6.47
C LEU A 231 3.19 -20.37 -7.24
N SER A 232 3.05 -21.59 -7.75
CA SER A 232 1.85 -22.02 -8.46
C SER A 232 0.62 -22.06 -7.55
N ALA A 233 0.76 -22.65 -6.36
CA ALA A 233 -0.31 -22.72 -5.37
C ALA A 233 -0.78 -21.33 -4.93
N LEU A 234 0.15 -20.39 -4.73
CA LEU A 234 -0.20 -19.02 -4.38
C LEU A 234 -0.83 -18.28 -5.56
N LYS A 235 -0.25 -18.37 -6.76
CA LYS A 235 -0.78 -17.73 -7.99
C LYS A 235 -2.24 -18.12 -8.25
N GLU A 236 -2.56 -19.40 -8.11
CA GLU A 236 -3.93 -19.90 -8.32
C GLU A 236 -4.96 -19.20 -7.41
N ARG A 237 -4.53 -18.79 -6.21
CA ARG A 237 -5.42 -18.21 -5.18
C ARG A 237 -5.38 -16.70 -5.12
N SER A 238 -4.22 -16.10 -5.35
CA SER A 238 -4.04 -14.65 -5.41
C SER A 238 -4.42 -14.05 -6.76
N GLY A 239 -4.42 -14.84 -7.84
CA GLY A 239 -4.69 -14.40 -9.21
C GLY A 239 -3.44 -13.98 -10.01
N ALA A 240 -2.29 -13.82 -9.36
CA ALA A 240 -1.03 -13.45 -10.00
C ALA A 240 0.18 -13.97 -9.20
N VAL A 241 1.33 -14.08 -9.86
CA VAL A 241 2.56 -14.64 -9.25
C VAL A 241 3.05 -13.70 -8.15
N PRO A 242 3.05 -14.10 -6.87
CA PRO A 242 3.61 -13.28 -5.80
C PRO A 242 5.14 -13.37 -5.79
N TYR A 243 5.78 -12.45 -5.08
CA TYR A 243 7.16 -12.62 -4.65
C TYR A 243 7.20 -13.57 -3.44
N VAL A 244 8.14 -14.51 -3.44
CA VAL A 244 8.50 -15.34 -2.30
C VAL A 244 9.96 -15.07 -1.97
N GLY A 245 10.22 -14.61 -0.75
CA GLY A 245 11.55 -14.31 -0.26
C GLY A 245 12.05 -15.38 0.71
N CYS A 246 13.35 -15.69 0.66
CA CYS A 246 14.01 -16.55 1.64
C CYS A 246 14.95 -15.74 2.54
N ALA A 247 15.09 -16.19 3.78
CA ALA A 247 16.06 -15.62 4.70
C ALA A 247 17.46 -15.70 4.08
N ARG A 248 18.20 -14.60 4.15
CA ARG A 248 19.45 -14.39 3.41
C ARG A 248 20.40 -15.59 3.50
N GLY A 249 20.75 -16.14 2.34
CA GLY A 249 21.69 -17.26 2.23
C GLY A 249 21.13 -18.62 2.65
N THR A 250 19.80 -18.76 2.76
CA THR A 250 19.14 -20.01 3.17
C THR A 250 18.01 -20.40 2.21
N SER A 251 17.49 -21.61 2.34
CA SER A 251 16.27 -22.06 1.65
C SER A 251 14.98 -21.77 2.44
N ARG A 252 15.08 -21.10 3.59
CA ARG A 252 13.97 -20.88 4.51
C ARG A 252 13.13 -19.71 4.03
N ILE A 253 11.89 -19.97 3.62
CA ILE A 253 10.96 -18.89 3.27
C ILE A 253 10.82 -17.94 4.46
N SER A 254 10.84 -16.64 4.19
CA SER A 254 10.72 -15.58 5.19
C SER A 254 9.68 -14.55 4.85
N GLU A 255 9.31 -14.37 3.58
CA GLU A 255 8.42 -13.31 3.15
C GLU A 255 7.57 -13.68 1.93
N PHE A 256 6.40 -13.07 1.85
CA PHE A 256 5.49 -13.15 0.71
C PHE A 256 4.96 -11.76 0.36
N TRP A 257 5.13 -11.32 -0.88
CA TRP A 257 4.62 -10.01 -1.32
C TRP A 257 3.66 -10.19 -2.49
N TYR A 258 2.46 -9.64 -2.34
CA TYR A 258 1.39 -9.68 -3.35
C TYR A 258 1.25 -8.32 -3.99
N TYR A 259 1.30 -8.29 -5.32
CA TYR A 259 1.27 -7.07 -6.11
C TYR A 259 -0.12 -6.86 -6.67
N SER A 260 -0.56 -5.61 -6.72
CA SER A 260 -1.84 -5.26 -7.29
C SER A 260 -1.81 -3.85 -7.85
N TYR A 261 -2.45 -3.66 -9.00
CA TYR A 261 -2.99 -2.36 -9.34
C TYR A 261 -4.30 -2.14 -8.59
N VAL A 262 -4.78 -0.91 -8.54
CA VAL A 262 -5.97 -0.56 -7.79
C VAL A 262 -6.88 0.41 -8.54
N ASN A 263 -8.18 0.20 -8.40
CA ASN A 263 -9.19 1.22 -8.69
C ASN A 263 -9.58 1.92 -7.38
N GLY A 264 -9.61 3.25 -7.42
CA GLY A 264 -10.01 4.08 -6.28
C GLY A 264 -8.87 4.48 -5.33
N PRO A 265 -9.20 5.16 -4.21
CA PRO A 265 -8.23 5.47 -3.17
C PRO A 265 -7.74 4.22 -2.46
N LEU A 266 -6.57 4.29 -1.80
CA LEU A 266 -6.04 3.18 -1.00
C LEU A 266 -7.10 2.63 -0.04
N VAL A 267 -7.73 3.50 0.77
CA VAL A 267 -8.75 3.10 1.73
C VAL A 267 -10.01 2.65 0.99
N GLY A 268 -10.28 1.33 1.02
CA GLY A 268 -11.38 0.73 0.27
C GLY A 268 -11.06 0.42 -1.19
N ALA A 269 -9.78 0.40 -1.58
CA ALA A 269 -9.35 0.05 -2.93
C ALA A 269 -9.93 -1.28 -3.40
N VAL A 270 -10.24 -1.35 -4.69
CA VAL A 270 -10.44 -2.62 -5.41
C VAL A 270 -9.08 -3.04 -5.95
N TYR A 271 -8.58 -4.19 -5.51
CA TYR A 271 -7.26 -4.69 -5.89
C TYR A 271 -7.35 -5.62 -7.09
N HIS A 272 -6.52 -5.35 -8.09
CA HIS A 272 -6.36 -6.13 -9.31
C HIS A 272 -4.98 -6.78 -9.27
N PRO A 273 -4.88 -8.09 -8.98
CA PRO A 273 -3.60 -8.78 -8.85
C PRO A 273 -2.75 -8.66 -10.12
N THR A 274 -1.46 -8.43 -9.93
CA THR A 274 -0.46 -8.42 -11.02
C THR A 274 0.78 -9.21 -10.59
N ASP A 275 1.57 -9.66 -11.56
CA ASP A 275 2.77 -10.45 -11.30
C ASP A 275 3.84 -9.59 -10.59
N THR A 276 4.63 -10.23 -9.73
CA THR A 276 5.78 -9.60 -9.06
C THR A 276 6.75 -8.95 -10.04
N THR A 277 7.27 -7.78 -9.67
CA THR A 277 8.35 -7.08 -10.39
C THR A 277 9.75 -7.57 -9.99
N PHE A 278 9.84 -8.46 -8.99
CA PHE A 278 11.10 -9.00 -8.46
C PHE A 278 11.19 -10.51 -8.64
N ASN A 279 12.42 -10.97 -8.89
CA ASN A 279 12.77 -12.38 -8.81
C ASN A 279 12.80 -12.84 -7.35
N SER A 280 12.39 -14.08 -7.10
CA SER A 280 12.54 -14.71 -5.79
C SER A 280 14.01 -14.77 -5.36
N THR A 281 14.24 -14.60 -4.06
CA THR A 281 15.57 -14.80 -3.44
C THR A 281 15.78 -16.25 -2.99
N CYS A 282 14.79 -17.12 -3.19
CA CYS A 282 14.84 -18.52 -2.80
C CYS A 282 15.53 -19.40 -3.84
N PRO A 283 16.23 -20.48 -3.42
CA PRO A 283 16.67 -21.54 -4.32
C PRO A 283 15.48 -22.40 -4.81
N PRO A 284 15.69 -23.31 -5.80
CA PRO A 284 14.62 -24.16 -6.34
C PRO A 284 13.90 -25.04 -5.31
N LEU A 285 14.59 -25.46 -4.25
CA LEU A 285 14.02 -26.20 -3.13
C LEU A 285 13.97 -25.30 -1.90
N VAL A 286 12.79 -25.16 -1.30
CA VAL A 286 12.53 -24.27 -0.16
C VAL A 286 12.02 -25.04 1.04
N SER A 287 12.29 -24.50 2.23
CA SER A 287 11.70 -24.99 3.48
C SER A 287 10.64 -24.02 3.99
N LEU A 288 9.58 -24.59 4.56
CA LEU A 288 8.52 -23.89 5.28
C LEU A 288 8.49 -24.45 6.73
N PRO A 289 9.45 -24.07 7.60
CA PRO A 289 9.60 -24.67 8.92
C PRO A 289 8.39 -24.44 9.82
N VAL A 290 8.20 -25.26 10.85
CA VAL A 290 7.13 -25.02 11.82
C VAL A 290 7.40 -23.72 12.57
N LYS A 291 6.40 -22.84 12.66
CA LYS A 291 6.52 -21.63 13.49
C LYS A 291 6.62 -22.02 14.96
N TYR A 292 7.59 -21.45 15.66
CA TYR A 292 7.75 -21.67 17.10
C TYR A 292 6.51 -21.14 17.83
N ASN A 293 5.87 -22.00 18.64
CA ASN A 293 4.79 -21.58 19.49
C ASN A 293 5.35 -21.12 20.84
N ALA A 294 5.49 -19.80 21.05
CA ALA A 294 5.92 -19.24 22.33
C ALA A 294 4.96 -19.56 23.50
N THR A 295 3.76 -20.10 23.23
CA THR A 295 2.78 -20.51 24.26
C THR A 295 2.69 -22.02 24.49
N ALA A 296 3.52 -22.85 23.84
CA ALA A 296 3.62 -24.24 24.24
C ALA A 296 4.38 -24.31 25.59
N PRO A 297 3.82 -24.90 26.66
CA PRO A 297 4.59 -25.20 27.86
C PRO A 297 5.79 -26.04 27.42
N VAL A 298 6.98 -25.66 27.85
CA VAL A 298 8.13 -26.56 27.78
C VAL A 298 7.77 -27.75 28.68
N SER A 299 7.25 -28.82 28.09
CA SER A 299 7.08 -30.09 28.79
C SER A 299 8.48 -30.62 29.10
N ALA A 300 8.87 -30.52 30.37
CA ALA A 300 9.97 -31.28 30.95
C ALA A 300 9.59 -32.75 31.08
#